data_AF-A0A3R7YQT4-F1
#
_entry.id   AF-A0A3R7YQT4-F1
#
_cell.length_a   1.000
_cell.length_b   1.000
_cell.length_c   1.000
_cell.angle_alpha   90.00
_cell.angle_beta   90.00
_cell.angle_gamma   90.00
#
_symmetry.space_group_name_H-M   'P 1'
#
loop_
_entity.id
_entity.type
_entity.pdbx_description
1 polymer ?
#
loop_
_entity_poly.entity_id
_entity_poly.type
_entity_poly.pdbx_seq_one_letter_code
_entity_poly.pdbx_strand_id
1 'polypeptide(L)'
;MPVEFSIMSNERQKGVVVSKAIAYGSVATYLGRKSEETKTHRWHIYVRGIENEDLSYMISKVVISLHSSFANPVRGIVDTCGTVRNPFMLHCNQLSFYDELVFNEPTEFMYKKLMTGPEKQAPPNPLQEHWPVYSEAHDLKLLADADAFLTRELATVKALFVEADVEAKELKEKLQQVQSQLVLKKASSSVKPAGPGYP
;
A
#
# COMPACT_ATOMS: atom_id res chain seq x y z
N MET A 1 47.17 -4.50 36.88
CA MET A 1 46.17 -4.08 37.87
C MET A 1 44.80 -4.20 37.23
N PRO A 2 43.85 -4.95 37.80
CA PRO A 2 42.50 -5.04 37.25
C PRO A 2 41.76 -3.75 37.58
N VAL A 3 41.10 -3.18 36.58
CA VAL A 3 40.19 -2.03 36.74
C VAL A 3 38.89 -2.57 37.32
N GLU A 4 38.59 -2.23 38.57
CA GLU A 4 37.29 -2.47 39.18
C GLU A 4 36.23 -1.67 38.42
N PHE A 5 35.48 -2.35 37.56
CA PHE A 5 34.21 -1.84 37.06
C PHE A 5 33.25 -1.82 38.26
N SER A 6 33.17 -0.68 38.93
CA SER A 6 32.14 -0.42 39.93
C SER A 6 30.78 -0.70 39.29
N ILE A 7 30.05 -1.65 39.86
CA ILE A 7 28.64 -1.90 39.54
C ILE A 7 27.91 -0.63 39.99
N MET A 8 27.70 0.30 39.07
CA MET A 8 26.82 1.44 39.31
C MET A 8 25.46 0.88 39.67
N SER A 9 24.97 1.22 40.87
CA SER A 9 23.65 0.82 41.34
C SER A 9 22.60 1.24 40.32
N ASN A 10 21.77 0.28 39.89
CA ASN A 10 20.70 0.50 38.91
C ASN A 10 19.48 1.21 39.53
N GLU A 11 19.71 1.99 40.59
CA GLU A 11 18.69 2.70 41.33
C GLU A 11 18.40 4.04 40.67
N ARG A 12 17.11 4.31 40.47
CA ARG A 12 16.64 5.56 39.89
C ARG A 12 17.11 6.76 40.72
N GLN A 13 17.98 7.58 40.13
CA GLN A 13 18.50 8.79 40.75
C GLN A 13 17.38 9.81 40.95
N LYS A 14 17.06 10.12 42.22
CA LYS A 14 16.01 11.09 42.57
C LYS A 14 16.50 12.51 42.27
N GLY A 15 15.63 13.33 41.68
CA GLY A 15 15.93 14.74 41.38
C GLY A 15 16.75 14.99 40.12
N VAL A 16 17.07 13.95 39.35
CA VAL A 16 17.79 14.07 38.07
C VAL A 16 16.79 14.00 36.92
N VAL A 17 16.82 15.00 36.02
CA VAL A 17 16.03 15.02 34.78
C VAL A 17 17.00 14.90 33.61
N VAL A 18 16.80 13.87 32.79
CA VAL A 18 17.56 13.67 31.55
C VAL A 18 16.65 13.97 30.37
N SER A 19 17.03 14.96 29.56
CA SER A 19 16.37 15.26 28.30
C SER A 19 17.25 14.81 27.14
N LYS A 20 16.71 13.94 26.28
CA LYS A 20 17.40 13.50 25.06
C LYS A 20 16.57 13.78 23.83
N ALA A 21 17.20 14.39 22.84
CA ALA A 21 16.59 14.59 21.55
C ALA A 21 16.82 13.37 20.66
N ILE A 22 15.76 12.98 19.97
CA ILE A 22 15.73 11.83 19.06
C ILE A 22 15.35 12.32 17.66
N ALA A 23 15.85 11.63 16.64
CA ALA A 23 15.43 11.78 15.26
C ALA A 23 14.67 10.51 14.84
N TYR A 24 13.46 10.69 14.34
CA TYR A 24 12.63 9.61 13.80
C TYR A 24 12.17 9.97 12.38
N GLY A 25 11.94 8.97 11.55
CA GLY A 25 11.39 9.18 10.21
C GLY A 25 11.56 7.99 9.28
N SER A 26 11.29 8.24 7.99
CA SER A 26 11.40 7.25 6.93
C SER A 26 12.34 7.73 5.82
N VAL A 27 13.17 6.83 5.28
CA VAL A 27 13.98 7.05 4.07
C VAL A 27 13.50 6.11 2.98
N ALA A 28 13.23 6.64 1.78
CA ALA A 28 12.90 5.84 0.61
C ALA A 28 14.07 5.81 -0.38
N THR A 29 14.43 4.63 -0.85
CA THR A 29 15.38 4.41 -1.94
C THR A 29 14.65 3.80 -3.13
N TYR A 30 14.64 4.53 -4.25
CA TYR A 30 14.04 4.02 -5.49
C TYR A 30 14.84 2.83 -6.05
N LEU A 31 14.15 1.75 -6.42
CA LEU A 31 14.77 0.49 -6.86
C LEU A 31 15.15 0.47 -8.35
N GLY A 32 14.67 1.44 -9.13
CA GLY A 32 14.99 1.55 -10.56
C GLY A 32 14.50 0.35 -11.38
N ARG A 33 15.30 -0.05 -12.38
CA ARG A 33 14.97 -1.16 -13.32
C ARG A 33 14.94 -2.55 -12.69
N LYS A 34 15.26 -2.66 -11.39
CA LYS A 34 15.14 -3.90 -10.60
C LYS A 34 13.83 -3.96 -9.80
N SER A 35 12.92 -3.01 -10.02
CA SER A 35 11.61 -3.03 -9.37
C SER A 35 10.73 -4.15 -9.95
N GLU A 36 10.03 -4.85 -9.07
CA GLU A 36 8.85 -5.63 -9.43
C GLU A 36 7.69 -4.64 -9.64
N GLU A 37 6.71 -4.97 -10.48
CA GLU A 37 5.59 -4.09 -10.86
C GLU A 37 4.85 -3.46 -9.67
N THR A 38 4.86 -4.13 -8.51
CA THR A 38 4.18 -3.68 -7.29
C THR A 38 5.12 -3.09 -6.22
N LYS A 39 6.45 -3.07 -6.44
CA LYS A 39 7.45 -2.62 -5.45
C LYS A 39 8.45 -1.65 -6.08
N THR A 40 8.12 -0.37 -6.02
CA THR A 40 8.90 0.70 -6.65
C THR A 40 10.04 1.20 -5.76
N HIS A 41 9.86 1.18 -4.44
CA HIS A 41 10.77 1.77 -3.47
C HIS A 41 11.08 0.81 -2.33
N ARG A 42 12.30 0.91 -1.81
CA ARG A 42 12.70 0.32 -0.54
C ARG A 42 12.62 1.42 0.51
N TRP A 43 11.89 1.16 1.58
CA TRP A 43 11.69 2.09 2.69
C TRP A 43 12.45 1.62 3.92
N HIS A 44 13.00 2.58 4.65
CA HIS A 44 13.67 2.37 5.91
C HIS A 44 13.06 3.28 6.95
N ILE A 45 12.47 2.70 7.99
CA ILE A 45 11.98 3.47 9.14
C ILE A 45 13.05 3.39 10.21
N TYR A 46 13.34 4.53 10.82
CA TYR A 46 14.38 4.62 11.82
C TYR A 46 14.00 5.52 12.99
N VAL A 47 14.54 5.16 14.16
CA VAL A 47 14.61 5.97 15.36
C VAL A 47 16.06 5.99 15.79
N ARG A 48 16.64 7.17 16.03
CA ARG A 48 18.05 7.31 16.41
C ARG A 48 18.28 8.50 17.31
N GLY A 49 19.35 8.45 18.12
CA GLY A 49 19.83 9.62 18.85
C GLY A 49 20.40 10.67 17.89
N ILE A 50 20.51 11.91 18.39
CA ILE A 50 21.41 12.89 17.78
C ILE A 50 22.83 12.30 17.76
N GLU A 51 23.58 12.50 16.68
CA GLU A 51 24.95 11.97 16.49
C GLU A 51 25.09 10.43 16.60
N ASN A 52 24.00 9.67 16.37
CA ASN A 52 23.99 8.20 16.43
C ASN A 52 24.33 7.63 17.82
N GLU A 53 24.01 8.37 18.88
CA GLU A 53 24.04 7.84 20.23
C GLU A 53 23.10 6.64 20.40
N ASP A 54 23.53 5.70 21.22
CA ASP A 54 22.73 4.55 21.62
C ASP A 54 21.58 5.00 22.53
N LEU A 55 20.34 4.66 22.17
CA LEU A 55 19.14 5.00 22.95
C LEU A 55 18.64 3.84 23.82
N SER A 56 19.33 2.69 23.81
CA SER A 56 18.93 1.48 24.52
C SER A 56 18.77 1.68 26.03
N TYR A 57 19.50 2.64 26.63
CA TYR A 57 19.39 2.97 28.05
C TYR A 57 18.06 3.64 28.44
N MET A 58 17.36 4.26 27.49
CA MET A 58 16.11 5.00 27.74
C MET A 58 14.89 4.38 27.05
N ILE A 59 15.09 3.75 25.89
CA ILE A 59 14.03 3.12 25.10
C ILE A 59 14.22 1.61 25.22
N SER A 60 13.24 0.95 25.85
CA SER A 60 13.26 -0.50 26.04
C SER A 60 12.87 -1.27 24.77
N LYS A 61 11.93 -0.73 24.00
CA LYS A 61 11.38 -1.37 22.81
C LYS A 61 10.81 -0.33 21.87
N VAL A 62 11.06 -0.51 20.58
CA VAL A 62 10.40 0.24 19.51
C VAL A 62 9.43 -0.71 18.83
N VAL A 63 8.16 -0.35 18.76
CA VAL A 63 7.13 -1.12 18.06
C VAL A 63 6.73 -0.34 16.82
N ILE A 64 6.90 -0.97 15.66
CA ILE A 64 6.53 -0.39 14.37
C ILE A 64 5.35 -1.19 13.83
N SER A 65 4.23 -0.51 13.62
CA SER A 65 3.01 -1.10 13.06
C SER A 65 2.94 -0.82 11.56
N LEU A 66 2.92 -1.89 10.77
CA LEU A 66 2.76 -1.88 9.32
C LEU A 66 1.30 -2.10 8.96
N HIS A 67 0.93 -1.73 7.73
CA HIS A 67 -0.40 -2.01 7.19
C HIS A 67 -0.73 -3.52 7.21
N SER A 68 -2.01 -3.87 7.35
CA SER A 68 -2.50 -5.25 7.49
C SER A 68 -2.15 -6.16 6.29
N SER A 69 -1.80 -5.58 5.15
CA SER A 69 -1.29 -6.31 3.98
C SER A 69 0.07 -6.99 4.22
N PHE A 70 0.77 -6.68 5.33
CA PHE A 70 2.07 -7.26 5.66
C PHE A 70 1.94 -8.46 6.60
N ALA A 71 2.73 -9.50 6.32
CA ALA A 71 2.96 -10.56 7.28
C ALA A 71 3.64 -9.98 8.53
N ASN A 72 3.09 -10.29 9.70
CA ASN A 72 3.48 -9.73 10.99
C ASN A 72 3.49 -8.19 10.96
N PRO A 73 2.29 -7.56 10.94
CA PRO A 73 2.15 -6.12 10.77
C PRO A 73 2.76 -5.37 11.97
N VAL A 74 2.64 -5.90 13.19
CA VAL A 74 3.29 -5.32 14.37
C VAL A 74 4.67 -5.92 14.54
N ARG A 75 5.72 -5.13 14.34
CA ARG A 75 7.11 -5.54 14.53
C ARG A 75 7.70 -4.84 15.74
N GLY A 76 7.90 -5.60 16.81
CA GLY A 76 8.66 -5.15 17.97
C GLY A 76 10.16 -5.33 17.71
N ILE A 77 10.90 -4.24 17.63
CA ILE A 77 12.36 -4.27 17.69
C ILE A 77 12.74 -4.24 19.17
N VAL A 78 13.25 -5.37 19.64
CA VAL A 78 13.95 -5.49 20.92
C VAL A 78 15.43 -5.54 20.56
N ASP A 79 16.25 -4.72 21.19
CA ASP A 79 17.71 -4.84 21.09
C ASP A 79 18.15 -6.20 21.63
N THR A 80 18.16 -7.22 20.77
CA THR A 80 18.98 -8.39 21.01
C THR A 80 20.42 -7.96 20.76
N CYS A 81 21.10 -7.63 21.84
CA CYS A 81 22.55 -7.55 21.96
C CYS A 81 23.23 -8.57 21.02
N GLY A 82 24.10 -8.10 20.11
CA GLY A 82 24.95 -8.98 19.31
C GLY A 82 25.40 -8.48 17.94
N THR A 83 24.82 -7.42 17.38
CA THR A 83 25.38 -6.81 16.17
C THR A 83 25.18 -5.31 16.21
N VAL A 84 26.27 -4.59 16.45
CA VAL A 84 26.33 -3.13 16.38
C VAL A 84 25.92 -2.71 14.97
N ARG A 85 24.66 -2.35 14.80
CA ARG A 85 24.20 -1.43 13.76
C ARG A 85 23.14 -0.52 14.35
N ASN A 86 23.62 0.43 15.15
CA ASN A 86 23.00 1.75 15.09
C ASN A 86 23.02 2.21 13.62
N PRO A 87 21.91 2.72 13.07
CA PRO A 87 20.62 2.99 13.70
C PRO A 87 19.59 1.84 13.61
N PHE A 88 18.56 1.86 14.48
CA PHE A 88 17.37 0.99 14.44
C PHE A 88 16.64 1.10 13.09
N MET A 89 17.13 0.42 12.06
CA MET A 89 16.61 0.50 10.70
C MET A 89 15.79 -0.76 10.40
N LEU A 90 14.47 -0.60 10.30
CA LEU A 90 13.64 -1.63 9.68
C LEU A 90 13.60 -1.43 8.17
N HIS A 91 13.91 -2.49 7.44
CA HIS A 91 13.65 -2.57 6.02
C HIS A 91 12.15 -2.89 5.80
N CYS A 92 11.44 -1.97 5.15
CA CYS A 92 10.05 -2.14 4.71
C CYS A 92 9.94 -1.78 3.22
N ASN A 93 8.94 -2.31 2.50
CA ASN A 93 8.73 -1.99 1.09
C ASN A 93 7.49 -1.10 0.86
N GLN A 94 6.84 -0.60 1.93
CA GLN A 94 5.63 0.25 1.85
C GLN A 94 5.47 1.19 3.05
N LEU A 95 4.56 2.16 2.88
CA LEU A 95 4.19 3.17 3.88
C LEU A 95 3.66 2.52 5.17
N SER A 96 4.11 3.04 6.32
CA SER A 96 3.69 2.59 7.65
C SER A 96 2.82 3.65 8.31
N PHE A 97 1.87 3.20 9.12
CA PHE A 97 1.00 4.03 9.92
C PHE A 97 1.16 3.50 11.34
N TYR A 98 1.57 4.37 12.28
CA TYR A 98 1.74 4.13 13.72
C TYR A 98 3.13 3.61 14.17
N ASP A 99 3.86 4.51 14.83
CA ASP A 99 5.12 4.26 15.54
C ASP A 99 4.85 4.32 17.05
N GLU A 100 5.10 3.23 17.77
CA GLU A 100 4.98 3.15 19.24
C GLU A 100 6.37 3.05 19.88
N LEU A 101 6.65 3.94 20.84
CA LEU A 101 7.89 3.91 21.65
C LEU A 101 7.57 3.46 23.08
N VAL A 102 8.22 2.38 23.52
CA VAL A 102 8.08 1.86 24.89
C VAL A 102 9.31 2.25 25.70
N PHE A 103 9.13 3.15 26.65
CA PHE A 103 10.17 3.63 27.56
C PHE A 103 10.38 2.68 28.73
N ASN A 104 11.62 2.57 29.21
CA ASN A 104 11.91 1.85 30.44
C ASN A 104 11.57 2.74 31.65
N GLU A 105 10.57 2.35 32.43
CA GLU A 105 10.12 3.05 33.65
C GLU A 105 9.97 4.59 33.51
N PRO A 106 9.07 5.09 32.64
CA PRO A 106 8.89 6.53 32.48
C PRO A 106 8.48 7.17 33.80
N THR A 107 9.10 8.31 34.12
CA THR A 107 8.69 9.11 35.28
C THR A 107 7.23 9.56 35.11
N GLU A 108 6.45 9.63 36.19
CA GLU A 108 5.05 10.12 36.14
C GLU A 108 4.94 11.52 35.50
N PHE A 109 5.93 12.39 35.74
CA PHE A 109 6.08 13.67 35.06
C PHE A 109 6.27 13.53 33.54
N MET A 110 7.12 12.60 33.08
CA MET A 110 7.35 12.33 31.66
C MET A 110 6.08 11.78 31.01
N TYR A 111 5.42 10.82 31.65
CA TYR A 111 4.13 10.30 31.20
C TYR A 111 3.11 11.42 31.06
N LYS A 112 2.95 12.25 32.10
CA LYS A 112 2.02 13.39 32.08
C LYS A 112 2.36 14.39 30.97
N LYS A 113 3.64 14.71 30.76
CA LYS A 113 4.12 15.59 29.68
C LYS A 113 3.87 15.00 28.28
N LEU A 114 4.07 13.69 28.10
CA LEU A 114 3.79 12.99 26.83
C LEU A 114 2.28 12.96 26.54
N MET A 115 1.45 12.71 27.56
CA MET A 115 -0.01 12.63 27.41
C MET A 115 -0.68 14.00 27.28
N THR A 116 -0.06 15.09 27.76
CA THR A 116 -0.56 16.46 27.51
C THR A 116 -0.45 16.90 26.05
N GLY A 117 0.25 16.15 25.20
CA GLY A 117 0.43 16.49 23.79
C GLY A 117 1.39 17.67 23.56
N PRO A 118 1.62 18.05 22.29
CA PRO A 118 2.55 19.12 21.96
C PRO A 118 2.08 20.49 22.47
N GLU A 119 2.88 21.13 23.32
CA GLU A 119 2.64 22.50 23.84
C GLU A 119 2.63 23.56 22.73
N LYS A 120 3.27 23.26 21.58
CA LYS A 120 3.29 24.12 20.39
C LYS A 120 2.66 23.37 19.23
N GLN A 121 1.62 23.95 18.64
CA GLN A 121 1.12 23.48 17.36
C GLN A 121 2.21 23.64 16.31
N ALA A 122 2.36 22.62 15.46
CA ALA A 122 3.27 22.71 14.32
C ALA A 122 2.87 23.93 13.47
N PRO A 123 3.84 24.68 12.92
CA PRO A 123 3.51 25.76 12.00
C PRO A 123 2.65 25.21 10.85
N PRO A 124 1.60 25.94 10.44
CA PRO A 124 0.73 25.50 9.35
C PRO A 124 1.55 25.31 8.08
N ASN A 125 1.18 24.30 7.28
CA ASN A 125 1.89 24.03 6.03
C ASN A 125 1.77 25.26 5.11
N PRO A 126 2.85 25.73 4.46
CA PRO A 126 2.78 26.81 3.48
C PRO A 126 1.74 26.60 2.36
N LEU A 127 1.39 25.34 2.06
CA LEU A 127 0.40 24.97 1.04
C LEU A 127 -0.97 24.61 1.61
N GLN A 128 -1.23 24.88 2.89
CA GLN A 128 -2.44 24.44 3.57
C GLN A 128 -3.72 25.04 2.96
N GLU A 129 -3.62 26.22 2.33
CA GLU A 129 -4.74 26.84 1.60
C GLU A 129 -5.13 26.08 0.32
N HIS A 130 -4.22 25.27 -0.24
CA HIS A 130 -4.46 24.47 -1.43
C HIS A 130 -4.91 23.04 -1.10
N TRP A 131 -4.93 22.66 0.16
CA TRP A 131 -5.32 21.32 0.58
C TRP A 131 -6.82 21.27 0.86
N PRO A 132 -7.54 20.28 0.30
CA PRO A 132 -8.94 20.10 0.67
C PRO A 132 -9.04 19.80 2.17
N VAL A 133 -10.04 20.38 2.82
CA VAL A 133 -10.37 20.02 4.20
C VAL A 133 -10.94 18.61 4.17
N TYR A 134 -10.22 17.66 4.75
CA TYR A 134 -10.68 16.29 4.87
C TYR A 134 -12.04 16.26 5.59
N SER A 135 -13.03 15.65 4.95
CA SER A 135 -14.34 15.38 5.53
C SER A 135 -14.77 14.00 5.13
N GLU A 136 -14.78 13.08 6.10
CA GLU A 136 -15.16 11.69 5.90
C GLU A 136 -16.53 11.57 5.20
N ALA A 137 -17.51 12.37 5.62
CA ALA A 137 -18.85 12.37 5.02
C ALA A 137 -18.84 12.80 3.54
N HIS A 138 -18.01 13.78 3.18
CA HIS A 138 -17.87 14.24 1.81
C HIS A 138 -17.19 13.17 0.94
N ASP A 139 -16.12 12.57 1.43
CA ASP A 139 -15.34 11.58 0.68
C ASP A 139 -16.13 10.28 0.48
N LEU A 140 -16.88 9.83 1.50
CA LEU A 140 -17.78 8.70 1.38
C LEU A 140 -18.88 8.95 0.35
N LYS A 141 -19.44 10.17 0.33
CA LYS A 141 -20.43 10.55 -0.67
C LYS A 141 -19.83 10.55 -2.08
N LEU A 142 -18.64 11.13 -2.26
CA LEU A 142 -17.94 11.17 -3.54
C LEU A 142 -17.68 9.76 -4.08
N LEU A 143 -17.26 8.84 -3.21
CA LEU A 143 -17.04 7.44 -3.58
C LEU A 143 -18.34 6.73 -3.95
N ALA A 144 -19.43 6.97 -3.22
CA ALA A 144 -20.74 6.40 -3.53
C ALA A 144 -21.28 6.91 -4.88
N ASP A 145 -21.14 8.21 -5.16
CA ASP A 145 -21.56 8.80 -6.43
C ASP A 145 -20.74 8.22 -7.60
N ALA A 146 -19.43 8.03 -7.41
CA ALA A 146 -18.56 7.40 -8.41
C ALA A 146 -18.95 5.92 -8.67
N ASP A 147 -19.26 5.16 -7.63
CA ASP A 147 -19.70 3.76 -7.74
C ASP A 147 -21.04 3.65 -8.48
N ALA A 148 -21.99 4.54 -8.19
CA ALA A 148 -23.27 4.62 -8.89
C ALA A 148 -23.09 4.93 -10.39
N PHE A 149 -22.17 5.84 -10.71
CA PHE A 149 -21.82 6.15 -12.10
C PHE A 149 -21.24 4.94 -12.83
N LEU A 150 -20.22 4.30 -12.26
CA LEU A 150 -19.59 3.11 -12.85
C LEU A 150 -20.57 1.96 -13.04
N THR A 151 -21.45 1.75 -12.06
CA THR A 151 -22.48 0.71 -12.12
C THR A 151 -23.44 0.94 -13.28
N ARG A 152 -23.87 2.19 -13.49
CA ARG A 152 -24.75 2.56 -14.62
C ARG A 152 -24.07 2.37 -15.96
N GLU A 153 -22.83 2.82 -16.11
CA GLU A 153 -22.06 2.67 -17.35
C GLU A 153 -21.82 1.18 -17.66
N LEU A 154 -21.44 0.39 -16.66
CA LEU A 154 -21.27 -1.05 -16.80
C LEU A 154 -22.57 -1.74 -17.21
N ALA A 155 -23.72 -1.35 -16.64
CA ALA A 155 -25.02 -1.91 -17.03
C ALA A 155 -25.34 -1.61 -18.50
N THR A 156 -25.06 -0.37 -18.94
CA THR A 156 -25.31 0.07 -20.32
C THR A 156 -24.42 -0.68 -21.32
N VAL A 157 -23.11 -0.78 -21.04
CA VAL A 157 -22.17 -1.51 -21.89
C VAL A 157 -22.51 -3.00 -21.96
N LYS A 158 -22.93 -3.61 -20.83
CA LYS A 158 -23.37 -5.00 -20.82
C LYS A 158 -24.61 -5.23 -21.68
N ALA A 159 -25.59 -4.31 -21.64
CA ALA A 159 -26.78 -4.41 -22.46
C ALA A 159 -26.44 -4.35 -23.96
N LEU A 160 -25.60 -3.39 -24.36
CA LEU A 160 -25.13 -3.26 -25.74
C LEU A 160 -24.34 -4.49 -26.21
N PHE A 161 -23.52 -5.08 -25.33
CA PHE A 161 -22.78 -6.29 -25.66
C PHE A 161 -23.70 -7.49 -25.91
N VAL A 162 -24.76 -7.65 -25.09
CA VAL A 162 -25.75 -8.71 -25.27
C VAL A 162 -26.51 -8.55 -26.59
N GLU A 163 -26.88 -7.32 -26.94
CA GLU A 163 -27.54 -7.03 -28.22
C GLU A 163 -26.63 -7.36 -29.41
N ALA A 164 -25.38 -6.90 -29.38
CA ALA A 164 -24.39 -7.23 -30.41
C ALA A 164 -24.12 -8.74 -30.53
N ASP A 165 -24.09 -9.48 -29.41
CA ASP A 165 -23.94 -10.94 -29.41
C ASP A 165 -25.12 -11.66 -30.07
N VAL A 166 -26.34 -11.14 -29.92
CA VAL A 166 -27.54 -11.66 -30.59
C VAL A 166 -27.47 -11.38 -32.09
N GLU A 167 -27.17 -10.14 -32.49
CA GLU A 167 -27.03 -9.77 -33.89
C GLU A 167 -25.93 -10.58 -34.60
N ALA A 168 -24.78 -10.78 -33.95
CA ALA A 168 -23.68 -11.58 -34.48
C ALA A 168 -24.08 -13.05 -34.71
N LYS A 169 -24.90 -13.63 -33.82
CA LYS A 169 -25.45 -14.99 -34.01
C LYS A 169 -26.39 -15.05 -35.20
N GLU A 170 -27.34 -14.12 -35.30
CA GLU A 170 -28.29 -14.07 -36.42
C GLU A 170 -27.60 -13.89 -37.78
N LEU A 171 -26.62 -12.99 -37.86
CA LEU A 171 -25.83 -12.76 -39.08
C LEU A 171 -25.06 -14.03 -39.46
N LYS A 172 -24.50 -14.75 -38.49
CA LYS A 172 -23.79 -16.00 -38.71
C LYS A 172 -24.71 -17.10 -39.24
N GLU A 173 -25.92 -17.22 -38.72
CA GLU A 173 -26.93 -18.16 -39.22
C GLU A 173 -27.37 -17.83 -40.64
N LYS A 174 -27.67 -16.55 -40.93
CA LYS A 174 -28.01 -16.09 -42.29
C LYS A 174 -26.88 -16.39 -43.28
N LEU A 175 -25.64 -16.18 -42.87
CA LEU A 175 -24.46 -16.47 -43.70
C LEU A 175 -24.32 -17.97 -43.98
N GLN A 176 -24.53 -18.83 -42.99
CA GLN A 176 -24.54 -20.29 -43.19
C GLN A 176 -25.66 -20.74 -44.15
N GLN A 177 -26.86 -20.18 -44.02
CA GLN A 177 -27.97 -20.46 -44.93
C GLN A 177 -27.64 -20.08 -46.37
N VAL A 178 -27.13 -18.86 -46.60
CA VAL A 178 -26.73 -18.40 -47.94
C VAL A 178 -25.62 -19.28 -48.52
N GLN A 179 -24.63 -19.68 -47.71
CA GLN A 179 -23.58 -20.61 -48.15
C GLN A 179 -24.16 -21.97 -48.58
N SER A 180 -25.10 -22.53 -47.83
CA SER A 180 -25.76 -23.80 -48.19
C SER A 180 -26.56 -23.69 -49.50
N GLN A 181 -27.28 -22.59 -49.71
CA GLN A 181 -28.03 -22.33 -50.95
C GLN A 181 -27.10 -22.16 -52.15
N LEU A 182 -25.95 -21.49 -51.98
CA LEU A 182 -24.95 -21.35 -53.04
C LEU A 182 -24.34 -22.70 -53.45
N VAL A 183 -24.11 -23.61 -52.49
CA VAL A 183 -23.64 -24.98 -52.77
C VAL A 183 -24.69 -25.75 -53.58
N LEU A 184 -25.96 -25.69 -53.17
CA LEU A 184 -27.08 -26.35 -53.88
C LEU A 184 -27.27 -25.79 -55.31
N LYS A 185 -27.20 -24.47 -55.48
CA LYS A 185 -27.33 -23.83 -56.79
C LYS A 185 -26.18 -24.19 -57.72
N LYS A 186 -24.94 -24.24 -57.22
CA LYS A 186 -23.76 -24.72 -57.97
C LYS A 186 -23.88 -26.19 -58.37
N ALA A 187 -24.48 -27.04 -57.52
CA ALA A 187 -24.74 -28.45 -57.86
C ALA A 187 -25.79 -28.58 -58.97
N SER A 188 -26.85 -27.77 -58.95
CA SER A 188 -27.91 -27.80 -59.99
C SER A 188 -27.46 -27.26 -61.35
N SER A 189 -26.53 -26.30 -61.39
CA SER A 189 -26.02 -25.74 -62.66
C SER A 189 -24.97 -26.62 -63.36
N SER A 190 -24.54 -27.72 -62.75
CA SER A 190 -23.55 -28.65 -63.31
C SER A 190 -24.17 -29.83 -64.07
N VAL A 191 -25.50 -29.99 -64.06
CA VAL A 191 -26.20 -31.03 -64.85
C VAL A 191 -26.45 -30.50 -66.26
N LYS A 192 -25.58 -30.86 -67.22
CA LYS A 192 -25.78 -30.59 -68.64
C LYS A 192 -27.06 -31.29 -69.15
N PRO A 193 -27.95 -30.63 -69.92
CA PRO A 193 -29.05 -31.33 -70.57
C PRO A 193 -28.49 -32.28 -71.65
N ALA A 194 -28.91 -33.55 -71.62
CA ALA A 194 -28.63 -34.51 -72.68
C ALA A 194 -29.27 -34.01 -73.98
N GLY A 195 -28.43 -33.69 -74.98
CA GLY A 195 -28.89 -33.19 -76.28
C GLY A 195 -29.74 -34.24 -77.01
N PRO A 196 -30.73 -33.83 -77.82
CA PRO A 196 -31.58 -34.75 -78.53
C PRO A 196 -30.76 -35.51 -79.57
N GLY A 197 -30.64 -36.83 -79.38
CA GLY A 197 -30.10 -37.73 -80.39
C GLY A 197 -31.09 -37.86 -81.54
N TYR A 198 -30.60 -37.75 -82.76
CA TYR A 198 -31.33 -38.14 -83.97
C TYR A 198 -30.45 -39.07 -84.83
N PRO A 199 -31.09 -39.96 -85.62
CA PRO A 199 -30.54 -41.20 -86.16
C PRO A 199 -29.58 -41.01 -87.34
#